data_AF-A0A819BQG5-F1
#
_entry.id   AF-A0A819BQG5-F1
#
_cell.length_a   1.000
_cell.length_b   1.000
_cell.length_c   1.000
_cell.angle_alpha   90.00
_cell.angle_beta   90.00
_cell.angle_gamma   90.00
#
_symmetry.space_group_name_H-M   'P 1'
#
loop_
_entity.id
_entity.type
_entity.pdbx_description
1 polymer ?
#
loop_
_entity_poly.entity_id
_entity_poly.type
_entity_poly.pdbx_seq_one_letter_code
_entity_poly.pdbx_strand_id
1 'polypeptide(L)'
;MVDLIRTSISLNNFSTSRVQVMQKAVNDLPSNSQLQFSRGGGETTVSNGTLYASTIRLDDIHWSPQSSILMLKVDVEGFELNVLRSAEKLFREKRIHHLIFEYTAWWTDRAPQKDLIPFVEKTLGAKELFALDRSAYTVYGPLTREALDHFHDDHVKQHLQTDIYAIFVEPKEKSNLQVKPYQPKISFA
;
A
#
# COMPACT_ATOMS: atom_id res chain seq x y z
N MET A 1 -6.66 -15.32 -11.65
CA MET A 1 -5.53 -14.62 -11.00
C MET A 1 -4.86 -15.50 -9.94
N VAL A 2 -5.57 -16.05 -8.94
CA VAL A 2 -4.94 -16.96 -7.94
C VAL A 2 -4.26 -18.18 -8.60
N ASP A 3 -4.84 -18.75 -9.65
CA ASP A 3 -4.25 -19.89 -10.36
C ASP A 3 -2.96 -19.52 -11.10
N LEU A 4 -2.82 -18.27 -11.54
CA LEU A 4 -1.55 -17.76 -12.12
C LEU A 4 -0.48 -17.65 -11.03
N ILE A 5 -0.83 -17.14 -9.85
CA ILE A 5 0.11 -17.07 -8.71
C ILE A 5 0.54 -18.48 -8.31
N ARG A 6 -0.40 -19.43 -8.19
CA ARG A 6 -0.09 -20.83 -7.86
C ARG A 6 0.79 -21.50 -8.93
N THR A 7 0.48 -21.25 -10.20
CA THR A 7 1.31 -21.73 -11.32
C THR A 7 2.73 -21.16 -11.23
N SER A 8 2.87 -19.85 -10.97
CA SER A 8 4.17 -19.21 -10.81
C SER A 8 4.96 -19.78 -9.61
N ILE A 9 4.30 -20.01 -8.48
CA ILE A 9 4.91 -20.67 -7.30
C ILE A 9 5.45 -22.05 -7.66
N SER A 10 4.65 -22.85 -8.37
CA SER A 10 5.01 -24.19 -8.82
C SER A 10 6.20 -24.16 -9.79
N LEU A 11 6.14 -23.33 -10.83
CA LEU A 11 7.18 -23.22 -11.86
C LEU A 11 8.54 -22.79 -11.29
N ASN A 12 8.54 -21.95 -10.26
CA ASN A 12 9.76 -21.46 -9.61
C ASN A 12 10.21 -22.31 -8.41
N ASN A 13 9.54 -23.44 -8.14
CA ASN A 13 9.83 -24.34 -7.02
C ASN A 13 9.89 -23.62 -5.65
N PHE A 14 9.04 -22.61 -5.43
CA PHE A 14 8.97 -21.97 -4.13
C PHE A 14 8.31 -22.91 -3.12
N SER A 15 8.96 -23.09 -1.96
CA SER A 15 8.36 -23.85 -0.86
C SER A 15 7.04 -23.21 -0.40
N THR A 16 6.01 -24.02 -0.21
CA THR A 16 4.72 -23.58 0.36
C THR A 16 4.84 -23.10 1.81
N SER A 17 5.91 -23.47 2.51
CA SER A 17 6.25 -22.90 3.83
C SER A 17 6.79 -21.46 3.74
N ARG A 18 7.27 -21.03 2.57
CA ARG A 18 7.82 -19.69 2.32
C ARG A 18 6.84 -18.76 1.62
N VAL A 19 5.94 -19.31 0.80
CA VAL A 19 4.92 -18.54 0.08
C VAL A 19 3.54 -19.11 0.40
N GLN A 20 2.73 -18.31 1.06
CA GLN A 20 1.34 -18.64 1.37
C GLN A 20 0.42 -17.75 0.54
N VAL A 21 -0.54 -18.37 -0.14
CA VAL A 21 -1.53 -17.65 -0.94
C VAL A 21 -2.86 -17.66 -0.21
N MET A 22 -3.38 -16.47 0.10
CA MET A 22 -4.67 -16.31 0.77
C MET A 22 -5.75 -16.03 -0.27
N GLN A 23 -6.79 -16.86 -0.30
CA GLN A 23 -7.96 -16.66 -1.17
C GLN A 23 -9.03 -15.81 -0.50
N LYS A 24 -8.64 -14.63 -0.02
CA LYS A 24 -9.54 -13.66 0.62
C LYS A 24 -9.15 -12.24 0.20
N ALA A 25 -10.12 -11.35 0.11
CA ALA A 25 -9.86 -9.93 -0.11
C ALA A 25 -9.43 -9.30 1.22
N VAL A 26 -8.27 -8.64 1.25
CA VAL A 26 -7.85 -7.89 2.43
C VAL A 26 -8.64 -6.60 2.51
N ASN A 27 -9.33 -6.36 3.62
CA ASN A 27 -10.23 -5.21 3.78
C ASN A 27 -10.50 -4.91 5.26
N ASP A 28 -10.97 -3.69 5.58
CA ASP A 28 -11.28 -3.25 6.94
C ASP A 28 -12.67 -3.69 7.44
N LEU A 29 -13.50 -4.27 6.58
CA LEU A 29 -14.72 -4.98 6.96
C LEU A 29 -14.43 -6.20 7.88
N PRO A 30 -15.41 -6.63 8.70
CA PRO A 30 -15.28 -7.85 9.50
C PRO A 30 -14.86 -9.05 8.65
N SER A 31 -13.96 -9.90 9.16
CA SER A 31 -13.53 -11.11 8.44
C SER A 31 -14.71 -12.03 8.08
N ASN A 32 -14.65 -12.61 6.88
CA ASN A 32 -15.71 -13.40 6.26
C ASN A 32 -16.97 -12.61 5.83
N SER A 33 -16.92 -11.27 5.82
CA SER A 33 -17.87 -10.47 5.06
C SER A 33 -17.72 -10.75 3.56
N GLN A 34 -18.71 -10.36 2.76
CA GLN A 34 -18.66 -10.50 1.31
C GLN A 34 -18.44 -9.15 0.64
N LEU A 35 -17.41 -9.06 -0.20
CA LEU A 35 -17.23 -7.97 -1.14
C LEU A 35 -17.73 -8.39 -2.52
N GLN A 36 -18.41 -7.46 -3.16
CA GLN A 36 -18.94 -7.60 -4.52
C GLN A 36 -18.09 -6.79 -5.49
N PHE A 37 -17.63 -7.43 -6.56
CA PHE A 37 -16.85 -6.81 -7.64
C PHE A 37 -17.52 -6.99 -8.99
N SER A 38 -17.31 -6.05 -9.92
CA SER A 38 -17.64 -6.20 -11.34
C SER A 38 -16.40 -6.65 -12.13
N ARG A 39 -16.60 -7.24 -13.32
CA ARG A 39 -15.52 -7.81 -14.15
C ARG A 39 -14.71 -6.76 -14.94
N GLY A 40 -15.07 -5.48 -14.89
CA GLY A 40 -14.50 -4.41 -15.71
C GLY A 40 -13.41 -3.62 -15.00
N GLY A 41 -12.24 -4.23 -14.75
CA GLY A 41 -11.19 -3.57 -13.97
C GLY A 41 -11.64 -3.32 -12.52
N GLY A 42 -10.77 -2.76 -11.67
CA GLY A 42 -11.04 -2.59 -10.23
C GLY A 42 -12.13 -1.56 -9.87
N GLU A 43 -13.22 -1.46 -10.63
CA GLU A 43 -14.35 -0.60 -10.31
C GLU A 43 -15.32 -1.31 -9.35
N THR A 44 -15.75 -0.61 -8.31
CA THR A 44 -16.89 -1.01 -7.45
C THR A 44 -18.25 -0.73 -8.09
N THR A 45 -18.28 -0.30 -9.36
CA THR A 45 -19.50 0.07 -10.09
C THR A 45 -19.89 -1.00 -11.13
N VAL A 46 -21.20 -1.19 -11.26
CA VAL A 46 -21.86 -2.38 -11.82
C VAL A 46 -21.86 -2.38 -13.36
N SER A 47 -21.32 -3.44 -13.98
CA SER A 47 -21.95 -4.08 -15.15
C SER A 47 -21.51 -5.55 -15.33
N ASN A 48 -22.51 -6.45 -15.41
CA ASN A 48 -22.51 -7.82 -15.92
C ASN A 48 -21.37 -8.80 -15.56
N GLY A 49 -21.17 -9.03 -14.25
CA GLY A 49 -20.46 -10.21 -13.76
C GLY A 49 -20.10 -10.07 -12.29
N THR A 50 -20.97 -10.55 -11.41
CA THR A 50 -20.78 -10.43 -9.95
C THR A 50 -19.76 -11.44 -9.47
N LEU A 51 -18.62 -10.96 -8.96
CA LEU A 51 -17.67 -11.78 -8.23
C LEU A 51 -17.82 -11.50 -6.74
N TYR A 52 -17.93 -12.55 -5.93
CA TYR A 52 -17.93 -12.47 -4.48
C TYR A 52 -16.58 -12.93 -3.94
N ALA A 53 -15.97 -12.13 -3.08
CA ALA A 53 -14.82 -12.56 -2.30
C ALA A 53 -15.12 -12.42 -0.81
N SER A 54 -14.78 -13.45 -0.03
CA SER A 54 -14.77 -13.32 1.43
C SER A 54 -13.63 -12.39 1.86
N THR A 55 -13.89 -11.52 2.81
CA THR A 55 -12.89 -10.60 3.36
C THR A 55 -12.02 -11.24 4.44
N ILE A 56 -10.85 -10.66 4.67
CA ILE A 56 -10.05 -10.87 5.86
C ILE A 56 -9.40 -9.56 6.29
N ARG A 57 -9.33 -9.32 7.61
CA ARG A 57 -8.47 -8.27 8.15
C ARG A 57 -7.06 -8.82 8.40
N LEU A 58 -6.02 -8.04 8.11
CA LEU A 58 -4.65 -8.46 8.42
C LEU A 58 -4.45 -8.69 9.93
N ASP A 59 -5.14 -7.93 10.76
CA ASP A 59 -5.17 -8.09 12.23
C ASP A 59 -5.79 -9.41 12.70
N ASP A 60 -6.61 -10.07 11.88
CA ASP A 60 -7.30 -11.32 12.21
C ASP A 60 -6.49 -12.57 11.77
N ILE A 61 -5.39 -12.38 11.04
CA ILE A 61 -4.48 -13.46 10.68
C ILE A 61 -3.72 -13.91 11.93
N HIS A 62 -3.59 -15.23 12.10
CA HIS A 62 -2.81 -15.79 13.20
C HIS A 62 -1.31 -15.63 12.95
N TRP A 63 -0.77 -14.47 13.28
CA TRP A 63 0.66 -14.22 13.32
C TRP A 63 1.26 -14.74 14.63
N SER A 64 2.42 -15.40 14.57
CA SER A 64 3.16 -15.79 15.79
C SER A 64 3.39 -14.57 16.69
N PRO A 65 3.15 -14.62 18.01
CA PRO A 65 3.20 -13.43 18.86
C PRO A 65 4.55 -12.68 18.81
N GLN A 66 5.64 -13.38 18.53
CA GLN A 66 7.00 -12.81 18.44
C GLN A 66 7.44 -12.46 17.02
N SER A 67 6.62 -12.69 15.99
CA SER A 67 7.02 -12.40 14.61
C SER A 67 6.86 -10.93 14.27
N SER A 68 7.82 -10.39 13.53
CA SER A 68 7.71 -9.11 12.83
C SER A 68 7.52 -9.32 11.33
N ILE A 69 6.90 -8.34 10.70
CA ILE A 69 6.77 -8.19 9.26
C ILE A 69 7.83 -7.17 8.86
N LEU A 70 8.92 -7.66 8.24
CA LEU A 70 9.98 -6.78 7.76
C LEU A 70 9.41 -5.75 6.78
N MET A 71 8.62 -6.20 5.81
CA MET A 71 8.06 -5.35 4.77
C MET A 71 6.65 -5.76 4.43
N LEU A 72 5.74 -4.78 4.36
CA LEU A 72 4.42 -4.92 3.79
C LEU A 72 4.38 -4.12 2.48
N LYS A 73 4.07 -4.77 1.35
CA LYS A 73 3.75 -4.09 0.10
C LYS A 73 2.24 -4.15 -0.13
N VAL A 74 1.62 -3.01 -0.38
CA VAL A 74 0.19 -2.87 -0.68
C VAL A 74 0.04 -2.30 -2.08
N ASP A 75 -0.62 -3.06 -2.94
CA ASP A 75 -0.82 -2.73 -4.35
C ASP A 75 -2.18 -3.31 -4.73
N VAL A 76 -3.22 -2.52 -4.46
CA VAL A 76 -4.62 -2.93 -4.57
C VAL A 76 -5.40 -1.92 -5.39
N GLU A 77 -4.67 -1.26 -6.30
CA GLU A 77 -5.12 -0.27 -7.25
C GLU A 77 -5.67 1.00 -6.61
N GLY A 78 -6.49 0.99 -5.58
CA GLY A 78 -6.96 2.24 -4.95
C GLY A 78 -7.68 2.04 -3.63
N PHE A 79 -7.48 0.85 -3.06
CA PHE A 79 -8.08 0.37 -1.83
C PHE A 79 -7.03 0.26 -0.71
N GLU A 80 -5.89 0.95 -0.85
CA GLU A 80 -4.76 0.91 0.08
C GLU A 80 -5.23 1.27 1.48
N LEU A 81 -6.09 2.29 1.60
CA LEU A 81 -6.61 2.74 2.88
C LEU A 81 -7.40 1.63 3.61
N ASN A 82 -8.24 0.87 2.89
CA ASN A 82 -8.98 -0.26 3.47
C ASN A 82 -8.03 -1.38 3.93
N VAL A 83 -7.00 -1.68 3.13
CA VAL A 83 -5.99 -2.68 3.50
C VAL A 83 -5.23 -2.24 4.75
N LEU A 84 -4.80 -0.98 4.82
CA LEU A 84 -4.03 -0.46 5.94
C LEU A 84 -4.86 -0.36 7.24
N ARG A 85 -6.14 0.04 7.15
CA ARG A 85 -7.07 0.00 8.29
C ARG A 85 -7.28 -1.41 8.84
N SER A 86 -7.16 -2.42 7.99
CA SER A 86 -7.22 -3.82 8.41
C SER A 86 -6.00 -4.31 9.20
N ALA A 87 -4.92 -3.52 9.23
CA ALA A 87 -3.63 -3.84 9.85
C ALA A 87 -3.26 -2.88 11.01
N GLU A 88 -4.18 -2.04 11.48
CA GLU A 88 -3.89 -1.02 12.49
C GLU A 88 -3.29 -1.61 13.78
N LYS A 89 -3.76 -2.78 14.22
CA LYS A 89 -3.20 -3.44 15.41
C LYS A 89 -1.74 -3.82 15.17
N LEU A 90 -1.39 -4.35 14.00
CA LEU A 90 -0.01 -4.70 13.66
C LEU A 90 0.93 -3.49 13.68
N PHE A 91 0.48 -2.34 13.17
CA PHE A 91 1.26 -1.09 13.24
C PHE A 91 1.40 -0.58 14.68
N ARG A 92 0.30 -0.59 15.46
CA ARG A 92 0.32 -0.18 16.87
C ARG A 92 1.25 -1.07 17.73
N GLU A 93 1.30 -2.36 17.43
CA GLU A 93 2.20 -3.33 18.05
C GLU A 93 3.64 -3.25 17.52
N LYS A 94 3.95 -2.30 16.62
CA LYS A 94 5.26 -2.10 15.98
C LYS A 94 5.78 -3.35 15.26
N ARG A 95 4.86 -4.15 14.69
CA ARG A 95 5.21 -5.41 14.03
C ARG A 95 5.62 -5.21 12.59
N ILE A 96 5.16 -4.15 11.93
CA ILE A 96 5.52 -3.81 10.55
C ILE A 96 6.65 -2.79 10.59
N HIS A 97 7.79 -3.09 9.98
CA HIS A 97 8.94 -2.19 9.97
C HIS A 97 8.92 -1.22 8.79
N HIS A 98 8.55 -1.75 7.62
CA HIS A 98 8.56 -1.05 6.36
C HIS A 98 7.24 -1.25 5.62
N LEU A 99 6.74 -0.19 5.00
CA LEU A 99 5.56 -0.21 4.14
C LEU A 99 5.92 0.35 2.77
N ILE A 100 5.45 -0.30 1.71
CA ILE A 100 5.39 0.28 0.36
C ILE A 100 3.92 0.24 -0.06
N PHE A 101 3.39 1.37 -0.50
CA PHE A 101 2.04 1.41 -1.05
C PHE A 101 1.98 2.28 -2.30
N GLU A 102 1.08 1.93 -3.21
CA GLU A 102 0.83 2.73 -4.39
C GLU A 102 -0.02 3.96 -4.04
N TYR A 103 0.39 5.12 -4.53
CA TYR A 103 -0.29 6.38 -4.32
C TYR A 103 -0.79 6.96 -5.65
N THR A 104 -2.12 7.06 -5.74
CA THR A 104 -2.83 7.39 -6.98
C THR A 104 -3.78 8.57 -6.72
N ALA A 105 -3.21 9.77 -6.55
CA ALA A 105 -3.92 10.92 -5.96
C ALA A 105 -5.19 11.39 -6.70
N TRP A 106 -5.31 11.14 -8.02
CA TRP A 106 -6.43 11.59 -8.86
C TRP A 106 -7.61 10.61 -8.92
N TRP A 107 -7.51 9.44 -8.29
CA TRP A 107 -8.63 8.51 -8.22
C TRP A 107 -9.66 8.98 -7.19
N THR A 108 -10.91 9.08 -7.64
CA THR A 108 -12.03 9.65 -6.85
C THR A 108 -13.18 8.68 -6.64
N ASP A 109 -13.19 7.55 -7.35
CA ASP A 109 -14.21 6.50 -7.31
C ASP A 109 -13.95 5.45 -6.21
N ARG A 110 -12.89 5.61 -5.42
CA ARG A 110 -12.44 4.66 -4.39
C ARG A 110 -12.22 5.36 -3.04
N ALA A 111 -11.52 4.70 -2.12
CA ALA A 111 -11.17 5.30 -0.83
C ALA A 111 -10.46 6.65 -1.05
N PRO A 112 -10.77 7.71 -0.26
CA PRO A 112 -10.20 9.03 -0.50
C PRO A 112 -8.67 9.02 -0.41
N GLN A 113 -8.00 9.09 -1.56
CA GLN A 113 -6.54 8.98 -1.65
C GLN A 113 -5.82 10.13 -0.92
N LYS A 114 -6.46 11.30 -0.83
CA LYS A 114 -5.99 12.44 -0.02
C LYS A 114 -5.81 12.10 1.47
N ASP A 115 -6.52 11.10 1.99
CA ASP A 115 -6.47 10.71 3.40
C ASP A 115 -5.38 9.66 3.65
N LEU A 116 -4.85 9.02 2.60
CA LEU A 116 -3.93 7.89 2.71
C LEU A 116 -2.60 8.28 3.37
N ILE A 117 -1.94 9.34 2.87
CA ILE A 117 -0.68 9.83 3.43
C ILE A 117 -0.87 10.33 4.88
N PRO A 118 -1.86 11.20 5.19
CA PRO A 118 -2.13 11.59 6.57
C PRO A 118 -2.41 10.41 7.50
N PHE A 119 -3.12 9.38 7.03
CA PHE A 119 -3.39 8.17 7.82
C PHE A 119 -2.09 7.41 8.12
N VAL A 120 -1.21 7.23 7.13
CA VAL A 120 0.09 6.57 7.32
C VAL A 120 0.99 7.36 8.29
N GLU A 121 1.09 8.67 8.12
CA GLU A 121 1.91 9.54 8.97
C GLU A 121 1.38 9.59 10.41
N LYS A 122 0.10 9.96 10.57
CA LYS A 122 -0.45 10.36 11.87
C LYS A 122 -1.08 9.20 12.62
N THR A 123 -1.76 8.30 11.93
CA THR A 123 -2.49 7.19 12.56
C THR A 123 -1.61 5.95 12.71
N LEU A 124 -0.89 5.56 11.65
CA LEU A 124 0.01 4.40 11.70
C LEU A 124 1.37 4.74 12.32
N GLY A 125 1.71 6.03 12.40
CA GLY A 125 2.90 6.51 13.10
C GLY A 125 4.20 6.33 12.31
N ALA A 126 4.14 6.48 10.99
CA ALA A 126 5.33 6.48 10.15
C ALA A 126 6.32 7.57 10.61
N LYS A 127 7.60 7.23 10.62
CA LYS A 127 8.72 8.10 11.02
C LYS A 127 9.26 8.88 9.85
N GLU A 128 9.41 8.21 8.71
CA GLU A 128 9.91 8.79 7.48
C GLU A 128 9.07 8.27 6.31
N LEU A 129 8.86 9.15 5.34
CA LEU A 129 8.15 8.88 4.09
C LEU A 129 9.05 9.26 2.93
N PHE A 130 9.06 8.44 1.88
CA PHE A 130 9.83 8.65 0.66
C PHE A 130 8.96 8.36 -0.55
N ALA A 131 9.07 9.18 -1.60
CA ALA A 131 8.45 8.89 -2.89
C ALA A 131 9.45 8.18 -3.81
N LEU A 132 8.99 7.11 -4.46
CA LEU A 132 9.79 6.30 -5.35
C LEU A 132 9.42 6.63 -6.81
N ASP A 133 10.18 7.51 -7.46
CA ASP A 133 9.94 7.83 -8.87
C ASP A 133 10.46 6.69 -9.75
N ARG A 134 9.53 5.86 -10.23
CA ARG A 134 9.79 4.72 -11.12
C ARG A 134 10.39 5.14 -12.46
N SER A 135 10.12 6.37 -12.94
CA SER A 135 10.60 6.86 -14.24
C SER A 135 12.04 7.37 -14.16
N ALA A 136 12.37 8.05 -13.06
CA ALA A 136 13.68 8.68 -12.85
C ALA A 136 14.66 7.80 -12.06
N TYR A 137 14.28 6.59 -11.66
CA TYR A 137 15.03 5.71 -10.75
C TYR A 137 15.55 6.46 -9.52
N THR A 138 14.73 7.36 -8.98
CA THR A 138 15.11 8.32 -7.94
C THR A 138 14.21 8.16 -6.73
N VAL A 139 14.82 8.25 -5.54
CA VAL A 139 14.12 8.30 -4.26
C VAL A 139 14.11 9.74 -3.75
N TYR A 140 12.92 10.26 -3.49
CA TYR A 140 12.72 11.59 -2.92
C TYR A 140 12.33 11.50 -1.44
N GLY A 141 13.04 12.23 -0.58
CA GLY A 141 12.67 12.36 0.84
C GLY A 141 13.85 12.53 1.79
N PRO A 142 13.62 12.43 3.12
CA PRO A 142 12.31 12.26 3.74
C PRO A 142 11.33 13.39 3.35
N LEU A 143 10.08 13.06 3.05
CA LEU A 143 9.06 14.03 2.66
C LEU A 143 8.60 14.81 3.90
N THR A 144 8.85 16.12 3.90
CA THR A 144 8.34 17.03 4.93
C THR A 144 6.85 17.27 4.74
N ARG A 145 6.17 17.80 5.77
CA ARG A 145 4.74 18.14 5.67
C ARG A 145 4.43 19.10 4.51
N GLU A 146 5.26 20.12 4.34
CA GLU A 146 5.18 21.05 3.21
C GLU A 146 5.39 20.34 1.86
N ALA A 147 6.38 19.44 1.77
CA ALA A 147 6.60 18.66 0.56
C ALA A 147 5.42 17.73 0.24
N LEU A 148 4.73 17.17 1.25
CA LEU A 148 3.58 16.29 1.08
C LEU A 148 2.35 17.01 0.49
N ASP A 149 2.09 18.25 0.91
CA ASP A 149 0.97 19.04 0.39
C ASP A 149 1.21 19.35 -1.11
N HIS A 150 2.42 19.82 -1.47
CA HIS A 150 2.80 20.01 -2.87
C HIS A 150 2.80 18.71 -3.68
N PHE A 151 3.26 17.62 -3.07
CA PHE A 151 3.31 16.30 -3.70
C PHE A 151 1.92 15.81 -4.10
N HIS A 152 0.91 15.96 -3.24
CA HIS A 152 -0.48 15.61 -3.59
C HIS A 152 -0.97 16.42 -4.79
N ASP A 153 -0.85 17.75 -4.73
CA ASP A 153 -1.33 18.66 -5.77
C ASP A 153 -0.68 18.38 -7.13
N ASP A 154 0.64 18.13 -7.16
CA ASP A 154 1.37 17.75 -8.36
C ASP A 154 0.85 16.46 -8.97
N HIS A 155 0.64 15.42 -8.14
CA HIS A 155 0.20 14.10 -8.60
C HIS A 155 -1.24 14.12 -9.10
N VAL A 156 -2.12 14.93 -8.48
CA VAL A 156 -3.47 15.18 -8.98
C VAL A 156 -3.41 15.89 -10.34
N LYS A 157 -2.68 17.01 -10.43
CA LYS A 157 -2.62 17.83 -11.64
C LYS A 157 -2.05 17.05 -12.83
N GLN A 158 -1.00 16.27 -12.60
CA GLN A 158 -0.27 15.55 -13.65
C GLN A 158 -0.74 14.11 -13.85
N HIS A 159 -1.71 13.64 -13.06
CA HIS A 159 -2.22 12.26 -13.10
C HIS A 159 -1.07 11.23 -12.94
N LEU A 160 -0.21 11.44 -11.94
CA LEU A 160 1.01 10.65 -11.74
C LEU A 160 0.86 9.57 -10.68
N GLN A 161 1.07 8.31 -11.05
CA GLN A 161 1.15 7.19 -10.12
C GLN A 161 2.55 7.04 -9.56
N THR A 162 2.67 6.75 -8.26
CA THR A 162 3.98 6.51 -7.64
C THR A 162 3.87 5.62 -6.43
N ASP A 163 4.97 4.98 -6.02
CA ASP A 163 5.02 4.27 -4.76
C ASP A 163 5.52 5.19 -3.66
N ILE A 164 4.90 5.09 -2.49
CA ILE A 164 5.41 5.67 -1.24
C ILE A 164 6.03 4.57 -0.40
N TYR A 165 7.24 4.82 0.08
CA TYR A 165 7.94 4.01 1.06
C TYR A 165 7.87 4.68 2.43
N ALA A 166 7.48 3.94 3.45
CA ALA A 166 7.37 4.41 4.83
C ALA A 166 8.17 3.54 5.80
N ILE A 167 8.80 4.19 6.77
CA ILE A 167 9.58 3.55 7.85
C ILE A 167 8.86 3.74 9.18
N PHE A 168 8.74 2.69 9.99
CA PHE A 168 8.06 2.71 11.30
C PHE A 168 8.98 2.43 12.49
N VAL A 169 10.13 1.83 12.24
CA VAL A 169 11.11 1.47 13.26
C VAL A 169 12.39 2.27 13.02
N GLU A 170 12.97 2.80 14.09
CA GLU A 170 14.22 3.54 14.03
C GLU A 170 15.31 2.67 13.38
N PRO A 171 16.00 3.17 12.34
CA PRO A 171 17.14 2.49 11.77
C PRO A 171 18.21 2.28 12.85
N LYS A 172 18.77 1.07 12.97
CA LYS A 172 19.91 0.82 13.86
C LYS A 172 21.16 1.60 13.45
N GLU A 173 21.24 1.98 12.18
CA GLU A 173 22.30 2.79 11.59
C GLU A 173 21.66 3.83 10.66
N LYS A 174 22.23 5.04 10.60
CA LYS A 174 21.79 6.05 9.63
C LYS A 174 21.96 5.48 8.23
N SER A 175 20.87 5.44 7.47
CA SER A 175 20.91 4.88 6.12
C SER A 175 21.82 5.72 5.21
N ASN A 176 22.66 5.06 4.41
CA ASN A 176 23.45 5.68 3.35
C ASN A 176 22.62 5.88 2.06
N LEU A 177 21.29 5.98 2.17
CA LEU A 177 20.43 6.20 1.02
C LEU A 177 20.75 7.56 0.41
N GLN A 178 21.16 7.56 -0.86
CA GLN A 178 21.26 8.78 -1.65
C GLN A 178 19.84 9.23 -1.98
N VAL A 179 19.30 10.11 -1.14
CA VAL A 179 17.99 10.72 -1.32
C VAL A 179 18.13 12.12 -1.90
N LYS A 180 17.20 12.50 -2.78
CA LYS A 180 17.09 13.88 -3.25
C LYS A 180 15.94 14.57 -2.53
N PRO A 181 16.05 15.88 -2.23
CA PRO A 181 14.88 16.66 -1.83
C PRO A 181 13.80 16.52 -2.89
N TYR A 182 12.53 16.42 -2.47
CA TYR A 182 11.42 16.45 -3.43
C TYR A 182 11.47 17.76 -4.22
N GLN A 183 11.40 17.65 -5.54
CA GLN A 183 11.34 18.78 -6.45
C GLN A 183 10.00 18.69 -7.16
N PRO A 184 9.07 19.63 -6.93
CA PRO A 184 7.80 19.66 -7.65
C PRO A 184 8.03 19.57 -9.16
N LYS A 185 7.27 18.71 -9.84
CA LYS A 185 7.34 18.65 -11.31
C LYS A 185 6.60 19.87 -11.84
N ILE A 186 7.29 21.00 -11.97
CA ILE A 186 6.70 22.22 -12.52
C ILE A 186 6.39 21.98 -14.00
N SER A 187 5.12 21.80 -14.35
CA SER A 187 4.69 21.90 -15.74
C SER A 187 4.56 23.39 -16.10
N PHE A 188 5.43 23.90 -16.97
CA PHE A 188 5.08 25.11 -17.72
C PHE A 188 3.94 24.73 -18.66
N ALA A 189 2.77 25.33 -18.41
CA ALA A 189 1.61 25.23 -19.29
C ALA A 189 1.88 25.99 -20.59
#